data_AF-I0Z694-F1
#
_entry.id   AF-I0Z694-F1
#
_cell.length_a   1.000
_cell.length_b   1.000
_cell.length_c   1.000
_cell.angle_alpha   90.00
_cell.angle_beta   90.00
_cell.angle_gamma   90.00
#
_symmetry.space_group_name_H-M   'P 1'
#
loop_
_entity.id
_entity.type
_entity.pdbx_description
1 polymer ?
#
loop_
_entity_poly.entity_id
_entity_poly.type
_entity_poly.pdbx_seq_one_letter_code
_entity_poly.pdbx_strand_id
1 'polypeptide(L)'
;MLYLEDQSRKAPTSTDMLSELQGSWRLVFSGPSKLKFLSYIPVDEDFVVDSADSSLKLESDLGPLRAKFGGTFKWRGSSNDMDFSFTQAEVDLFGRSFWKKDVAFKPKTYSYFWLLDDVACARSSGGTLTLMQRLPST
;
A
#
# COMPACT_ATOMS: atom_id res chain seq x y z
N MET A 1 -32.67 -12.21 -4.46
CA MET A 1 -32.92 -10.98 -3.69
C MET A 1 -31.74 -10.85 -2.73
N LEU A 2 -30.64 -10.24 -3.20
CA LEU A 2 -29.42 -10.08 -2.42
C LEU A 2 -29.62 -8.86 -1.51
N TYR A 3 -29.48 -9.09 -0.20
CA TYR A 3 -29.63 -8.09 0.84
C TYR A 3 -28.60 -6.97 0.64
N LEU A 4 -29.09 -5.76 0.35
CA LEU A 4 -28.36 -4.51 0.56
C LEU A 4 -28.42 -4.21 2.06
N GLU A 5 -27.57 -4.87 2.84
CA GLU A 5 -27.41 -4.55 4.25
C GLU A 5 -26.51 -3.31 4.42
N ASP A 6 -27.13 -2.27 4.95
CA ASP A 6 -26.58 -1.19 5.76
C ASP A 6 -25.47 -0.30 5.14
N GLN A 7 -25.91 0.70 4.38
CA GLN A 7 -25.10 1.84 3.91
C GLN A 7 -24.89 2.93 4.99
N SER A 8 -25.12 2.66 6.28
CA SER A 8 -25.03 3.70 7.33
C SER A 8 -23.65 3.87 7.99
N ARG A 9 -22.64 3.11 7.57
CA ARG A 9 -21.29 3.23 8.13
C ARG A 9 -20.60 4.48 7.59
N LYS A 10 -20.50 5.50 8.45
CA LYS A 10 -19.83 6.78 8.16
C LYS A 10 -18.39 6.51 7.72
N ALA A 11 -17.96 7.22 6.68
CA ALA A 11 -16.55 7.32 6.35
C ALA A 11 -15.78 7.77 7.61
N PRO A 12 -14.65 7.13 7.91
CA PRO A 12 -13.93 7.37 9.15
C PRO A 12 -13.34 8.78 9.18
N THR A 13 -13.43 9.40 10.35
CA THR A 13 -12.86 10.72 10.63
C THR A 13 -11.33 10.66 10.65
N SER A 14 -10.65 11.76 10.29
CA SER A 14 -9.21 11.79 9.97
C SER A 14 -8.24 11.30 11.05
N THR A 15 -8.66 11.24 12.33
CA THR A 15 -7.84 10.68 13.42
C THR A 15 -7.97 9.16 13.56
N ASP A 16 -9.11 8.60 13.16
CA ASP A 16 -9.38 7.16 13.17
C ASP A 16 -8.67 6.45 11.99
N MET A 17 -8.51 7.17 10.89
CA MET A 17 -7.91 6.66 9.65
C MET A 17 -6.51 6.04 9.80
N LEU A 18 -5.65 6.58 10.66
CA LEU A 18 -4.33 5.99 10.87
C LEU A 18 -4.42 4.63 11.58
N SER A 19 -5.36 4.50 12.52
CA SER A 19 -5.64 3.25 13.22
C SER A 19 -6.19 2.20 12.24
N GLU A 20 -7.03 2.65 11.31
CA GLU A 20 -7.61 1.81 10.26
C GLU A 20 -6.67 1.50 9.10
N LEU A 21 -5.53 2.18 8.95
CA LEU A 21 -4.53 1.79 7.94
C LEU A 21 -3.48 0.83 8.53
N GLN A 22 -3.38 0.75 9.85
CA GLN A 22 -2.44 -0.13 10.55
C GLN A 22 -2.53 -1.56 10.04
N GLY A 23 -1.37 -2.18 9.77
CA GLY A 23 -1.25 -3.58 9.37
C GLY A 23 -0.89 -3.76 7.89
N SER A 24 -1.22 -4.94 7.36
CA SER A 24 -0.81 -5.38 6.03
C SER A 24 -1.97 -5.35 5.05
N TRP A 25 -1.70 -4.91 3.83
CA TRP A 25 -2.66 -4.71 2.76
C TRP A 25 -2.15 -5.30 1.45
N ARG A 26 -2.90 -6.21 0.84
CA ARG A 26 -2.65 -6.70 -0.52
C ARG A 26 -3.16 -5.67 -1.52
N LEU A 27 -2.32 -5.24 -2.44
CA LEU A 27 -2.70 -4.45 -3.59
C LEU A 27 -3.29 -5.40 -4.64
N VAL A 28 -4.62 -5.44 -4.71
CA VAL A 28 -5.37 -6.40 -5.56
C VAL A 28 -5.44 -5.91 -7.00
N PHE A 29 -5.50 -4.60 -7.20
CA PHE A 29 -5.53 -3.99 -8.52
C PHE A 29 -4.80 -2.66 -8.51
N SER A 30 -3.80 -2.49 -9.36
CA SER A 30 -3.11 -1.23 -9.57
C SER A 30 -3.17 -0.84 -11.04
N GLY A 31 -3.18 0.46 -11.33
CA GLY A 31 -3.15 0.92 -12.71
C GLY A 31 -1.96 0.34 -13.48
N PRO A 32 -2.11 0.09 -14.80
CA PRO A 32 -1.13 -0.66 -15.56
C PRO A 32 0.26 -0.05 -15.47
N SER A 33 1.26 -0.89 -15.19
CA SER A 33 2.66 -0.49 -15.27
C SER A 33 2.98 0.05 -16.66
N LYS A 34 3.85 1.06 -16.73
CA LYS A 34 4.40 1.56 -18.01
C LYS A 34 5.18 0.46 -18.75
N LEU A 35 5.66 -0.55 -18.02
CA LEU A 35 6.35 -1.71 -18.55
C LEU A 35 5.34 -2.83 -18.84
N LYS A 36 4.77 -2.81 -20.05
CA LYS A 36 3.70 -3.74 -20.48
C LYS A 36 4.04 -5.23 -20.36
N PHE A 37 5.33 -5.60 -20.41
CA PHE A 37 5.72 -7.01 -20.26
C PHE A 37 5.51 -7.54 -18.83
N LEU A 38 5.55 -6.66 -17.82
CA LEU A 38 5.23 -7.03 -16.43
C LEU A 38 3.73 -7.19 -16.19
N SER A 39 2.87 -6.67 -17.08
CA SER A 39 1.41 -6.76 -16.93
C SER A 39 0.86 -8.19 -17.03
N TYR A 40 1.68 -9.14 -17.51
CA TYR A 40 1.31 -10.56 -17.64
C TYR A 40 1.94 -11.46 -16.58
N ILE A 41 2.80 -10.90 -15.72
CA ILE A 41 3.45 -11.70 -14.68
C ILE A 41 2.65 -11.47 -13.38
N PRO A 42 2.19 -12.54 -12.70
CA PRO A 42 1.51 -12.37 -11.42
C PRO A 42 2.49 -11.74 -10.44
N VAL A 43 2.11 -10.57 -9.91
CA VAL A 43 2.83 -9.88 -8.86
C VAL A 43 1.94 -9.84 -7.64
N ASP A 44 2.42 -10.38 -6.54
CA ASP A 44 1.79 -10.20 -5.24
C ASP A 44 2.41 -8.98 -4.57
N GLU A 45 1.64 -7.90 -4.44
CA GLU A 45 2.11 -6.65 -3.84
C GLU A 45 1.48 -6.43 -2.47
N ASP A 46 2.29 -6.39 -1.42
CA ASP A 46 1.88 -6.17 -0.04
C ASP A 46 2.41 -4.84 0.47
N PHE A 47 1.52 -4.03 1.01
CA PHE A 47 1.81 -2.77 1.67
C PHE A 47 1.58 -2.91 3.17
N VAL A 48 2.63 -2.69 3.95
CA VAL A 48 2.60 -2.82 5.41
C VAL A 48 2.80 -1.44 6.02
N VAL A 49 1.91 -1.06 6.94
CA VAL A 49 1.96 0.22 7.65
C VAL A 49 2.08 -0.03 9.14
N ASP A 50 3.05 0.66 9.75
CA ASP A 50 3.17 0.77 11.18
C ASP A 50 3.01 2.24 11.61
N SER A 51 1.86 2.53 12.21
CA SER A 51 1.48 3.84 12.70
C SER A 51 2.22 4.26 13.97
N ALA A 52 2.70 3.31 14.78
CA ALA A 52 3.48 3.62 15.98
C ALA A 52 4.85 4.20 15.59
N ASP A 53 5.48 3.60 14.58
CA ASP A 53 6.82 3.99 14.12
C ASP A 53 6.80 4.95 12.92
N SER A 54 5.61 5.33 12.43
CA SER A 54 5.43 6.09 11.18
C SER A 54 6.20 5.47 10.01
N SER A 55 6.26 4.14 9.98
CA SER A 55 7.05 3.36 9.02
C SER A 55 6.13 2.63 8.04
N LEU A 56 6.68 2.33 6.87
CA LEU A 56 5.97 1.57 5.84
C LEU A 56 6.93 0.64 5.10
N LYS A 57 6.35 -0.42 4.55
CA LYS A 57 7.02 -1.32 3.61
C LYS A 57 6.11 -1.59 2.42
N LEU A 58 6.71 -1.67 1.24
CA LEU A 58 6.08 -2.21 0.05
C LEU A 58 6.89 -3.42 -0.39
N GLU A 59 6.26 -4.59 -0.44
CA GLU A 59 6.86 -5.85 -0.86
C GLU A 59 6.18 -6.31 -2.14
N SER A 60 6.96 -6.58 -3.19
CA SER A 60 6.47 -7.07 -4.48
C SER A 60 7.10 -8.44 -4.73
N ASP A 61 6.28 -9.47 -4.78
CA ASP A 61 6.67 -10.85 -5.04
C ASP A 61 6.41 -11.24 -6.48
N LEU A 62 7.48 -11.65 -7.16
CA LEU A 62 7.49 -12.09 -8.55
C LEU A 62 8.11 -13.49 -8.65
N GLY A 63 7.36 -14.49 -8.22
CA GLY A 63 7.87 -15.87 -8.10
C GLY A 63 9.03 -15.94 -7.11
N PRO A 64 10.25 -16.35 -7.51
CA PRO A 64 11.40 -16.43 -6.60
C PRO A 64 12.07 -15.07 -6.32
N LEU A 65 11.69 -14.01 -7.04
CA LEU A 65 12.22 -12.66 -6.89
C LEU A 65 11.29 -11.85 -5.98
N ARG A 66 11.84 -11.26 -4.92
CA ARG A 66 11.11 -10.37 -4.01
C ARG A 66 11.79 -9.01 -3.99
N ALA A 67 11.05 -7.94 -4.27
CA ALA A 67 11.52 -6.57 -4.09
C ALA A 67 10.87 -5.97 -2.85
N LYS A 68 11.65 -5.36 -1.96
CA LYS A 68 11.18 -4.70 -0.75
C LYS A 68 11.61 -3.25 -0.76
N PHE A 69 10.68 -2.36 -0.46
CA PHE A 69 10.93 -0.94 -0.31
C PHE A 69 10.53 -0.52 1.10
N GLY A 70 11.50 -0.08 1.88
CA GLY A 70 11.29 0.43 3.23
C GLY A 70 11.26 1.95 3.24
N GLY A 71 10.43 2.53 4.10
CA GLY A 71 10.30 3.97 4.18
C GLY A 71 9.53 4.45 5.40
N THR A 72 9.21 5.74 5.37
CA THR A 72 8.41 6.44 6.37
C THR A 72 7.23 7.13 5.69
N PHE A 73 6.17 7.41 6.45
CA PHE A 73 5.10 8.29 6.00
C PHE A 73 4.92 9.52 6.88
N LYS A 74 4.24 10.52 6.33
CA LYS A 74 3.69 11.64 7.08
C LYS A 74 2.21 11.82 6.75
N TRP A 75 1.37 11.77 7.77
CA TRP A 75 -0.06 12.07 7.66
C TRP A 75 -0.30 13.58 7.50
N ARG A 76 -1.15 13.97 6.54
CA ARG A 76 -1.61 15.36 6.42
C ARG A 76 -2.95 15.50 7.13
N GLY A 77 -2.91 15.76 8.44
CA GLY A 77 -4.03 15.81 9.41
C GLY A 77 -5.44 16.23 8.96
N SER A 78 -5.58 17.09 7.95
CA SER A 78 -6.88 17.59 7.46
C SER A 78 -7.41 16.89 6.20
N SER A 79 -6.60 16.08 5.52
CA SER A 79 -6.99 15.32 4.33
C SER A 79 -6.69 13.84 4.53
N ASN A 80 -7.33 12.98 3.74
CA ASN A 80 -7.02 11.54 3.73
C ASN A 80 -5.69 11.26 3.00
N ASP A 81 -4.74 12.20 3.07
CA ASP A 81 -3.51 12.18 2.31
C ASP A 81 -2.32 11.78 3.18
N MET A 82 -1.49 10.93 2.59
CA MET A 82 -0.23 10.50 3.19
C MET A 82 0.92 10.75 2.23
N ASP A 83 1.99 11.38 2.73
CA ASP A 83 3.24 11.53 2.00
C ASP A 83 4.16 10.36 2.33
N PHE A 84 4.52 9.58 1.32
CA PHE A 84 5.41 8.43 1.44
C PHE A 84 6.82 8.77 0.96
N SER A 85 7.81 8.38 1.75
CA SER A 85 9.22 8.52 1.45
C SER A 85 9.91 7.18 1.62
N PHE A 86 10.32 6.56 0.51
CA PHE A 86 11.08 5.32 0.51
C PHE A 86 12.57 5.62 0.56
N THR A 87 13.24 5.07 1.57
CA THR A 87 14.66 5.32 1.86
C THR A 87 15.52 4.07 1.68
N GLN A 88 14.90 2.89 1.60
CA GLN A 88 15.61 1.63 1.42
C GLN A 88 14.96 0.81 0.32
N ALA A 89 15.79 0.14 -0.48
CA ALA A 89 15.36 -0.87 -1.43
C ALA A 89 16.21 -2.13 -1.24
N GLU A 90 15.56 -3.28 -1.28
CA GLU A 90 16.16 -4.60 -1.12
C GLU A 90 15.57 -5.55 -2.16
N VAL A 91 16.38 -6.42 -2.71
CA VAL A 91 15.96 -7.44 -3.67
C VAL A 91 16.52 -8.78 -3.23
N ASP A 92 15.59 -9.72 -3.02
CA ASP A 92 15.87 -11.09 -2.65
C ASP A 92 15.62 -12.01 -3.85
N LEU A 93 16.44 -13.04 -3.99
CA LEU A 93 16.25 -14.13 -4.94
C LEU A 93 16.31 -15.46 -4.18
N PHE A 94 15.27 -16.29 -4.31
CA PHE A 94 15.13 -17.54 -3.54
C PHE A 94 15.26 -17.32 -2.02
N GLY A 95 14.67 -16.22 -1.52
CA GLY A 95 14.71 -15.85 -0.10
C GLY A 95 16.07 -15.37 0.41
N ARG A 96 17.05 -15.15 -0.48
CA ARG A 96 18.36 -14.61 -0.13
C ARG A 96 18.51 -13.20 -0.68
N SER A 97 18.77 -12.25 0.20
CA SER A 97 19.12 -10.87 -0.16
C SER A 97 20.44 -10.87 -0.93
N PHE A 98 20.39 -10.40 -2.17
CA PHE A 98 21.60 -10.25 -3.00
C PHE A 98 21.88 -8.79 -3.35
N TRP A 99 20.91 -7.90 -3.07
CA TRP A 99 21.07 -6.47 -3.28
C TRP A 99 20.27 -5.70 -2.23
N LYS A 100 20.94 -4.76 -1.57
CA LYS A 100 20.33 -3.83 -0.61
C LYS A 100 21.02 -2.48 -0.73
N LYS A 101 20.25 -1.42 -0.90
CA LYS A 101 20.76 -0.06 -0.98
C LYS A 101 19.83 0.94 -0.34
N ASP A 102 20.45 1.99 0.18
CA ASP A 102 19.74 3.22 0.48
C ASP A 102 19.39 3.93 -0.83
N VAL A 103 18.16 4.42 -0.91
CA VAL A 103 17.59 5.08 -2.08
C VAL A 103 16.94 6.39 -1.63
N ALA A 104 16.88 7.36 -2.53
CA ALA A 104 16.20 8.62 -2.28
C ALA A 104 15.12 8.82 -3.35
N PHE A 105 14.05 8.04 -3.26
CA PHE A 105 12.92 8.22 -4.17
C PHE A 105 12.18 9.52 -3.86
N LYS A 106 11.71 10.21 -4.90
CA LYS A 106 10.89 11.40 -4.72
C LYS A 106 9.64 11.02 -3.91
N PRO A 107 9.31 11.78 -2.85
CA PRO A 107 8.11 11.50 -2.07
C PRO A 107 6.86 11.49 -2.95
N LYS A 108 5.93 10.60 -2.64
CA LYS A 108 4.64 10.48 -3.31
C LYS A 108 3.51 10.63 -2.31
N THR A 109 2.52 11.43 -2.67
CA THR A 109 1.30 11.59 -1.88
C THR A 109 0.25 10.58 -2.36
N TYR A 110 -0.41 9.92 -1.42
CA TYR A 110 -1.52 9.00 -1.67
C TYR A 110 -2.75 9.46 -0.88
N SER A 111 -3.88 9.59 -1.57
CA SER A 111 -5.18 9.89 -0.98
C SER A 111 -5.97 8.59 -0.79
N TYR A 112 -6.43 8.32 0.43
CA TYR A 112 -7.12 7.08 0.80
C TYR A 112 -8.64 7.24 0.88
N PHE A 113 -9.35 6.25 0.36
CA PHE A 113 -10.81 6.16 0.32
C PHE A 113 -11.23 4.78 0.82
N TRP A 114 -11.84 4.72 2.00
CA TRP A 114 -12.37 3.48 2.55
C TRP A 114 -13.67 3.07 1.86
N LEU A 115 -13.78 1.80 1.48
CA LEU A 115 -14.99 1.25 0.86
C LEU A 115 -15.72 0.34 1.85
N LEU A 116 -14.97 -0.54 2.53
CA LEU A 116 -15.42 -1.48 3.56
C LEU A 116 -14.32 -1.58 4.65
N ASP A 117 -14.62 -2.26 5.76
CA ASP A 117 -13.70 -2.42 6.90
C ASP A 117 -12.33 -3.04 6.49
N ASP A 118 -12.33 -3.90 5.48
CA ASP A 118 -11.17 -4.61 4.96
C ASP A 118 -10.81 -4.25 3.50
N VAL A 119 -11.46 -3.23 2.93
CA VAL A 119 -11.24 -2.81 1.53
C VAL A 119 -11.09 -1.30 1.42
N ALA A 120 -9.99 -0.86 0.81
CA ALA A 120 -9.67 0.54 0.55
C ALA A 120 -9.29 0.77 -0.91
N CYS A 121 -9.41 2.03 -1.33
CA CYS A 121 -8.77 2.54 -2.54
C CYS A 121 -7.75 3.62 -2.18
N ALA A 122 -6.57 3.56 -2.79
CA ALA A 122 -5.57 4.61 -2.72
C ALA A 122 -5.40 5.26 -4.10
N ARG A 123 -5.43 6.59 -4.15
CA ARG A 123 -5.11 7.36 -5.34
C ARG A 123 -3.76 8.05 -5.16
N SER A 124 -2.79 7.69 -5.98
CA SER A 124 -1.51 8.40 -6.02
C SER A 124 -1.66 9.79 -6.63
N SER A 125 -0.79 10.72 -6.23
CA SER A 125 -0.68 12.05 -6.86
C SER A 125 -0.35 12.01 -8.35
N GLY A 126 0.15 10.87 -8.85
CA GLY A 126 0.37 10.60 -10.28
C GLY A 126 -0.88 10.17 -11.04
N GLY A 127 -2.03 10.02 -10.38
CA GLY A 127 -3.32 9.69 -10.99
C GLY A 127 -3.68 8.20 -10.98
N THR A 128 -2.76 7.30 -10.64
CA THR A 128 -3.05 5.87 -10.50
C THR A 128 -3.96 5.61 -9.30
N LEU A 129 -5.02 4.84 -9.52
CA LEU A 129 -5.88 4.27 -8.48
C LEU A 129 -5.40 2.84 -8.17
N THR A 130 -5.45 2.46 -6.91
CA THR A 130 -5.08 1.14 -6.43
C THR A 130 -6.13 0.64 -5.45
N LEU A 131 -6.69 -0.54 -5.71
CA LEU A 131 -7.58 -1.25 -4.80
C LEU A 131 -6.73 -2.10 -3.84
N MET A 132 -7.06 -2.03 -2.56
CA MET A 132 -6.32 -2.65 -1.48
C MET A 132 -7.26 -3.48 -0.62
N GLN A 133 -6.84 -4.67 -0.24
CA GLN A 133 -7.55 -5.54 0.68
C GLN A 133 -6.68 -5.83 1.90
N ARG A 134 -7.26 -5.72 3.09
CA ARG A 134 -6.58 -6.00 4.35
C ARG A 134 -6.22 -7.50 4.43
N LEU A 135 -4.99 -7.79 4.80
CA LEU A 135 -4.57 -9.15 5.09
C LEU A 135 -4.92 -9.51 6.55
N PRO A 136 -5.26 -10.78 6.83
CA PRO A 136 -5.50 -11.25 8.19
C PRO A 136 -4.28 -10.96 9.07
N SER A 137 -4.51 -10.48 10.28
CA SER A 137 -3.47 -10.36 11.30
C SER A 137 -3.03 -11.77 11.70
N THR A 138 -1.81 -12.17 11.32
CA THR A 138 -1.16 -13.40 11.82
C THR A 138 -0.67 -13.23 13.24
#